data_AF-A0A2G6K6H5-F1
#
_entry.id   AF-A0A2G6K6H5-F1
#
_cell.length_a   1.000
_cell.length_b   1.000
_cell.length_c   1.000
_cell.angle_alpha   90.00
_cell.angle_beta   90.00
_cell.angle_gamma   90.00
#
_symmetry.space_group_name_H-M   'P 1'
#
loop_
_entity.id
_entity.type
_entity.pdbx_description
1 polymer ?
#
loop_
_entity_poly.entity_id
_entity_poly.type
_entity_poly.pdbx_seq_one_letter_code
_entity_poly.pdbx_strand_id
1 'polypeptide(L)'
;MKQTRTILIAEEEKNTRETLRFVLKNAGYRVIHSLSGQEALTTILERQDSEYPIDLLIVDSDISGLTGWRVIEELERFGLALPIILITGVLDEYTLRKISGALPLAYLNRPFEPDEALACVSSALFPEEPDQEHAEPVAHTCDVRLASPEKLTDQDWEQLPVTFSTRRTSMNLADLLHEDCIQANITASDKRTVIRTIAQLAHRHPLLAEKSVEEIEQGLLDREETGSTGFGDGIAIPHCALDELSDFVLGILTRPDGIDFDSIDGQPTKLFVFIIAPASRRNEHIRILSAISSVLRSPVNVREILEADNPAVIRTSFLRHTHVEIDEKQKGFNLFTVTVQRQDAFEDILSLFAEIPDCYISVLEANNAGRYLYALPLFANFWNAEKKGFQRTIQATVKKPRANETLRKLNMLLEDSNITDGVLVLLQDVLYLNGTIDL
;
A
#
# COMPACT_ATOMS: atom_id res chain seq x y z
N MET A 1 -21.94 10.83 40.14
CA MET A 1 -21.93 11.82 39.04
C MET A 1 -20.90 11.32 38.04
N LYS A 2 -21.23 11.12 36.76
CA LYS A 2 -20.23 10.74 35.75
C LYS A 2 -19.18 11.86 35.71
N GLN A 3 -17.93 11.55 36.01
CA GLN A 3 -16.82 12.51 35.88
C GLN A 3 -16.75 12.96 34.42
N THR A 4 -16.81 14.27 34.18
CA THR A 4 -16.61 14.85 32.86
C THR A 4 -15.15 14.64 32.45
N ARG A 5 -14.91 13.82 31.42
CA ARG A 5 -13.58 13.54 30.88
C ARG A 5 -12.99 14.77 30.19
N THR A 6 -11.67 14.96 30.30
CA THR A 6 -10.91 16.04 29.69
C THR A 6 -10.09 15.53 28.50
N ILE A 7 -10.36 16.07 27.31
CA ILE A 7 -9.68 15.74 26.06
C ILE A 7 -8.72 16.87 25.70
N LEU A 8 -7.47 16.54 25.38
CA LEU A 8 -6.48 17.45 24.82
C LEU A 8 -6.41 17.27 23.31
N ILE A 9 -6.55 18.36 22.55
CA ILE A 9 -6.39 18.38 21.10
C ILE A 9 -5.09 19.10 20.74
N ALA A 10 -4.13 18.39 20.17
CA ALA A 10 -2.93 18.96 19.59
C ALA A 10 -3.13 19.08 18.06
N GLU A 11 -3.47 20.30 17.62
CA GLU A 11 -3.82 20.61 16.22
C GLU A 11 -3.53 22.08 15.90
N GLU A 12 -2.79 22.32 14.82
CA GLU A 12 -2.42 23.65 14.33
C GLU A 12 -3.48 24.26 13.44
N GLU A 13 -4.11 23.43 12.61
CA GLU A 13 -5.11 23.87 11.66
C GLU A 13 -6.35 24.38 12.40
N LYS A 14 -6.57 25.70 12.32
CA LYS A 14 -7.65 26.37 13.06
C LYS A 14 -9.03 25.78 12.80
N ASN A 15 -9.33 25.45 11.54
CA ASN A 15 -10.65 24.93 11.17
C ASN A 15 -10.88 23.55 11.80
N THR A 16 -9.95 22.62 11.60
CA THR A 16 -10.04 21.27 12.19
C THR A 16 -10.10 21.33 13.72
N ARG A 17 -9.27 22.16 14.36
CA ARG A 17 -9.28 22.36 15.81
C ARG A 17 -10.62 22.87 16.32
N GLU A 18 -11.19 23.91 15.70
CA GLU A 18 -12.46 24.48 16.16
C GLU A 18 -13.63 23.53 15.91
N THR A 19 -13.63 22.78 14.80
CA THR A 19 -14.61 21.72 14.54
C THR A 19 -14.57 20.66 15.64
N LEU A 20 -13.39 20.09 15.93
CA LEU A 20 -13.23 19.10 17.00
C LEU A 20 -13.64 19.66 18.37
N ARG A 21 -13.24 20.91 18.68
CA ARG A 21 -13.62 21.58 19.94
C ARG A 21 -15.13 21.75 20.07
N PHE A 22 -15.81 22.15 19.01
CA PHE A 22 -17.26 22.34 19.01
C PHE A 22 -17.98 21.01 19.26
N VAL A 23 -17.62 19.99 18.48
CA VAL A 23 -18.26 18.68 18.49
C VAL A 23 -18.05 17.98 19.84
N LEU A 24 -16.83 17.96 20.36
CA LEU A 24 -16.51 17.30 21.64
C LEU A 24 -17.11 18.03 22.85
N LYS A 25 -17.19 19.36 22.84
CA LYS A 25 -17.88 20.10 23.91
C LYS A 25 -19.38 19.82 23.92
N ASN A 26 -20.01 19.75 22.74
CA ASN A 26 -21.44 19.42 22.63
C ASN A 26 -21.73 17.98 23.08
N ALA A 27 -20.79 17.06 22.88
CA ALA A 27 -20.85 15.70 23.43
C ALA A 27 -20.60 15.63 24.95
N GLY A 28 -20.34 16.76 25.62
CA GLY A 28 -20.21 16.86 27.07
C GLY A 28 -18.78 16.69 27.61
N TYR A 29 -17.77 16.69 26.75
CA TYR A 29 -16.37 16.62 27.16
C TYR A 29 -15.79 17.99 27.52
N ARG A 30 -14.82 18.01 28.43
CA ARG A 30 -13.98 19.20 28.64
C ARG A 30 -12.86 19.18 27.62
N VAL A 31 -12.68 20.27 26.88
CA VAL A 31 -11.72 20.30 25.76
C VAL A 31 -10.64 21.36 25.97
N ILE A 32 -9.39 20.91 26.03
CA ILE A 32 -8.18 21.73 26.03
C ILE A 32 -7.52 21.58 24.65
N HIS A 33 -6.75 22.56 24.22
CA HIS A 33 -5.99 22.47 22.97
C HIS A 33 -4.57 22.97 23.14
N SER A 34 -3.69 22.49 22.27
CA SER A 34 -2.32 22.95 22.06
C SER A 34 -2.05 23.15 20.58
N LEU A 35 -1.11 24.03 20.25
CA LEU A 35 -0.73 24.36 18.87
C LEU A 35 0.60 23.73 18.46
N SER A 36 1.21 22.93 19.32
CA SER A 36 2.40 22.14 19.00
C SER A 36 2.42 20.88 19.84
N GLY A 37 3.17 19.86 19.42
CA GLY A 37 3.33 18.65 20.24
C GLY A 37 4.14 18.90 21.53
N GLN A 38 5.03 19.90 21.53
CA GLN A 38 5.76 20.30 22.74
C GLN A 38 4.83 20.90 23.80
N GLU A 39 3.88 21.74 23.39
CA GLU A 39 2.84 22.26 24.26
C GLU A 39 1.92 21.13 24.75
N ALA A 40 1.61 20.17 23.88
CA ALA A 40 0.77 19.01 24.23
C ALA A 40 1.40 18.19 25.36
N LEU A 41 2.67 17.81 25.19
CA LEU A 41 3.42 17.02 26.17
C LEU A 41 3.55 17.76 27.50
N THR A 42 3.91 19.05 27.46
CA THR A 42 3.99 19.91 28.66
C THR A 42 2.65 19.95 29.40
N THR A 43 1.55 20.15 28.66
CA THR A 43 0.19 20.20 29.23
C THR A 43 -0.22 18.89 29.90
N ILE A 44 0.16 17.74 29.33
CA ILE A 44 -0.13 16.42 29.92
C ILE A 44 0.62 16.26 31.24
N LEU A 45 1.93 16.55 31.26
CA LEU A 45 2.78 16.39 32.44
C LEU A 45 2.37 17.32 33.59
N GLU A 46 2.06 18.59 33.31
CA GLU A 46 1.66 19.56 34.33
C GLU A 46 0.31 19.24 34.98
N ARG A 47 -0.57 18.52 34.28
CA ARG A 47 -1.94 18.25 34.72
C ARG A 47 -2.15 16.85 35.30
N GLN A 48 -1.12 16.02 35.31
CA GLN A 48 -1.19 14.63 35.77
C GLN A 48 -1.76 14.52 37.19
N ASP A 49 -1.37 15.42 38.09
CA ASP A 49 -1.84 15.47 39.49
C ASP A 49 -2.95 16.51 39.74
N SER A 50 -3.56 17.06 38.68
CA SER A 50 -4.61 18.06 38.82
C SER A 50 -5.98 17.42 39.10
N GLU A 51 -6.96 18.22 39.58
CA GLU A 51 -8.35 17.76 39.77
C GLU A 51 -8.99 17.25 38.46
N TYR A 52 -8.43 17.62 37.31
CA TYR A 52 -8.92 17.27 35.99
C TYR A 52 -7.74 16.88 35.07
N PRO A 53 -7.19 15.66 35.22
CA PRO A 53 -6.11 15.17 34.37
C PRO A 53 -6.60 15.03 32.92
N ILE A 54 -5.65 14.92 31.98
CA ILE A 54 -5.98 14.60 30.59
C ILE A 54 -6.37 13.13 30.53
N ASP A 55 -7.58 12.85 30.05
CA ASP A 55 -8.13 11.50 29.93
C ASP A 55 -7.91 10.91 28.53
N LEU A 56 -7.72 11.75 27.51
CA LEU A 56 -7.44 11.34 26.13
C LEU A 56 -6.69 12.45 25.37
N LEU A 57 -5.70 12.06 24.57
CA LEU A 57 -5.00 12.93 23.64
C LEU A 57 -5.49 12.67 22.21
N ILE A 58 -5.91 13.72 21.51
CA ILE A 58 -6.04 13.73 20.05
C ILE A 58 -4.87 14.54 19.51
N VAL A 59 -4.03 13.96 18.65
CA VAL A 59 -2.83 14.64 18.15
C VAL A 59 -2.69 14.46 16.65
N ASP A 60 -2.40 15.54 15.93
CA ASP A 60 -2.00 15.49 14.52
C ASP A 60 -0.58 14.91 14.38
N SER A 61 -0.40 13.96 13.46
CA SER A 61 0.90 13.39 13.11
C SER A 61 1.92 14.44 12.67
N ASP A 62 1.47 15.46 11.93
CA ASP A 62 2.32 16.45 11.28
C ASP A 62 2.39 17.79 12.04
N ILE A 63 1.96 17.82 13.30
CA ILE A 63 2.03 19.02 14.14
C ILE A 63 3.48 19.49 14.34
N SER A 64 3.70 20.81 14.36
CA SER A 64 5.02 21.41 14.59
C SER A 64 5.50 21.28 16.04
N GLY A 65 6.79 21.59 16.23
CA GLY A 65 7.50 21.34 17.49
C GLY A 65 7.88 19.86 17.59
N LEU A 66 7.26 19.15 18.53
CA LEU A 66 7.34 17.68 18.56
C LEU A 66 6.24 17.12 17.66
N THR A 67 6.60 16.24 16.73
CA THR A 67 5.61 15.55 15.89
C THR A 67 4.70 14.66 16.73
N GLY A 68 3.51 14.33 16.25
CA GLY A 68 2.54 13.51 16.99
C GLY A 68 3.13 12.17 17.42
N TRP A 69 3.92 11.54 16.55
CA TRP A 69 4.69 10.33 16.86
C TRP A 69 5.69 10.52 17.98
N ARG A 70 6.39 11.65 18.00
CA ARG A 70 7.38 11.90 19.04
C ARG A 70 6.71 12.17 20.39
N VAL A 71 5.52 12.78 20.39
CA VAL A 71 4.72 12.93 21.62
C VAL A 71 4.35 11.56 22.19
N ILE A 72 3.90 10.63 21.34
CA ILE A 72 3.57 9.25 21.74
C ILE A 72 4.81 8.55 22.35
N GLU A 73 5.95 8.58 21.66
CA GLU A 73 7.19 7.96 22.14
C GLU A 73 7.63 8.53 23.50
N GLU A 74 7.50 9.84 23.72
CA GLU A 74 7.87 10.45 25.00
C GLU A 74 6.87 10.08 26.11
N LEU A 75 5.56 10.01 25.83
CA LEU A 75 4.57 9.54 26.81
C LEU A 75 4.84 8.11 27.26
N GLU A 76 5.22 7.22 26.33
CA GLU A 76 5.65 5.86 26.63
C GLU A 76 6.92 5.82 27.49
N ARG A 77 7.92 6.66 27.15
CA ARG A 77 9.15 6.78 27.96
C ARG A 77 8.88 7.26 29.38
N PHE A 78 7.88 8.12 29.57
CA PHE A 78 7.43 8.56 30.90
C PHE A 78 6.52 7.53 31.60
N GLY A 79 6.17 6.43 30.93
CA GLY A 79 5.31 5.38 31.48
C GLY A 79 3.85 5.81 31.65
N LEU A 80 3.38 6.78 30.86
CA LEU A 80 2.03 7.32 30.96
C LEU A 80 1.07 6.52 30.07
N ALA A 81 0.17 5.77 30.70
CA ALA A 81 -0.91 5.06 30.01
C ALA A 81 -2.08 6.02 29.71
N LEU A 82 -1.90 6.84 28.67
CA LEU A 82 -2.93 7.76 28.17
C LEU A 82 -3.53 7.20 26.87
N PRO A 83 -4.87 7.12 26.71
CA PRO A 83 -5.49 6.88 25.41
C PRO A 83 -5.13 7.96 24.40
N ILE A 84 -4.64 7.56 23.22
CA ILE A 84 -4.22 8.49 22.16
C ILE A 84 -5.01 8.19 20.88
N ILE A 85 -5.49 9.23 20.21
CA ILE A 85 -6.02 9.21 18.85
C ILE A 85 -5.06 10.02 17.98
N LEU A 86 -4.46 9.38 16.97
CA LEU A 86 -3.63 10.08 16.00
C LEU A 86 -4.47 10.51 14.80
N ILE A 87 -4.48 11.81 14.50
CA ILE A 87 -5.00 12.34 13.25
C ILE A 87 -3.87 12.28 12.21
N THR A 88 -4.14 11.73 11.03
CA THR A 88 -3.13 11.68 9.96
C THR A 88 -3.78 11.79 8.59
N GLY A 89 -3.11 12.47 7.65
CA GLY A 89 -3.53 12.51 6.24
C GLY A 89 -2.99 11.34 5.41
N VAL A 90 -2.15 10.50 6.00
CA VAL A 90 -1.49 9.37 5.35
C VAL A 90 -1.49 8.19 6.32
N LEU A 91 -2.51 7.34 6.23
CA LEU A 91 -2.45 5.99 6.78
C LEU A 91 -1.71 5.09 5.80
N ASP A 92 -0.39 5.17 5.81
CA ASP A 92 0.44 4.22 5.07
C ASP A 92 0.72 2.95 5.90
N GLU A 93 1.15 1.91 5.21
CA GLU A 93 1.39 0.59 5.79
C GLU A 93 2.55 0.60 6.80
N TYR A 94 3.43 1.61 6.71
CA TYR A 94 4.54 1.85 7.63
C TYR A 94 4.06 2.43 8.96
N THR A 95 3.19 3.44 8.91
CA THR A 95 2.46 4.02 10.03
C THR A 95 1.69 2.94 10.77
N LEU A 96 1.03 2.03 10.02
CA LEU A 96 0.30 0.89 10.58
C LEU A 96 1.18 -0.17 11.25
N ARG A 97 2.45 -0.31 10.86
CA ARG A 97 3.41 -1.26 11.46
C ARG A 97 4.04 -0.75 12.76
N LYS A 98 4.17 0.57 12.95
CA LYS A 98 4.62 1.16 14.24
C LYS A 98 3.59 0.95 15.37
N ILE A 99 2.31 0.73 15.02
CA ILE A 99 1.18 0.53 15.94
C ILE A 99 1.25 -0.80 16.69
N SER A 100 1.82 -1.84 16.06
CA SER A 100 1.78 -3.21 16.60
C SER A 100 2.62 -3.42 17.87
N GLY A 101 3.39 -2.41 18.31
CA GLY A 101 4.28 -2.50 19.47
C GLY A 101 3.80 -1.73 20.71
N ALA A 102 3.15 -0.59 20.53
CA ALA A 102 2.42 0.19 21.53
C ALA A 102 1.74 1.39 20.82
N LEU A 103 0.71 1.93 21.48
CA LEU A 103 -0.33 2.92 21.08
C LEU A 103 0.08 4.01 20.08
N PRO A 104 -0.85 4.58 19.29
CA PRO A 104 -2.17 5.11 19.69
C PRO A 104 -3.30 4.07 19.64
N LEU A 105 -4.33 4.33 20.46
CA LEU A 105 -5.49 3.45 20.67
C LEU A 105 -6.41 3.45 19.44
N ALA A 106 -6.39 4.53 18.68
CA ALA A 106 -7.15 4.68 17.45
C ALA A 106 -6.55 5.76 16.52
N TYR A 107 -7.04 5.81 15.29
CA TYR A 107 -6.61 6.76 14.26
C TYR A 107 -7.80 7.47 13.65
N LEU A 108 -7.56 8.68 13.16
CA LEU A 108 -8.53 9.47 12.40
C LEU A 108 -7.88 9.94 11.09
N ASN A 109 -8.38 9.44 9.96
CA ASN A 109 -7.81 9.75 8.65
C ASN A 109 -8.32 11.09 8.13
N ARG A 110 -7.47 11.99 7.63
CA ARG A 110 -7.93 13.21 6.94
C ARG A 110 -8.30 12.92 5.48
N PRO A 111 -9.38 13.52 4.96
CA PRO A 111 -10.42 14.25 5.68
C PRO A 111 -11.32 13.28 6.47
N PHE A 112 -11.83 13.72 7.61
CA PHE A 112 -12.78 12.97 8.45
C PHE A 112 -14.01 13.82 8.75
N GLU A 113 -15.14 13.15 8.98
CA GLU A 113 -16.37 13.80 9.40
C GLU A 113 -16.42 13.97 10.94
N PRO A 114 -17.12 14.98 11.46
CA PRO A 114 -17.31 15.21 12.90
C PRO A 114 -17.78 13.98 13.70
N ASP A 115 -18.69 13.20 13.13
CA ASP A 115 -19.28 12.02 13.78
C ASP A 115 -18.27 10.86 13.88
N GLU A 116 -17.36 10.74 12.91
CA GLU A 116 -16.26 9.76 12.94
C GLU A 116 -15.30 10.06 14.09
N ALA A 117 -15.00 11.35 14.32
CA ALA A 117 -14.17 11.78 15.44
C ALA A 117 -14.83 11.45 16.79
N LEU A 118 -16.14 11.63 16.92
CA LEU A 118 -16.89 11.28 18.14
C LEU A 118 -16.92 9.78 18.41
N ALA A 119 -17.17 8.97 17.38
CA ALA A 119 -17.16 7.52 17.50
C ALA A 119 -15.78 7.01 17.96
N CYS A 120 -14.71 7.57 17.36
CA CYS A 120 -13.33 7.26 17.70
C CYS A 120 -13.02 7.60 19.18
N VAL A 121 -13.42 8.79 19.65
CA VAL A 121 -13.27 9.20 21.05
C VAL A 121 -14.06 8.31 22.01
N SER A 122 -15.30 7.94 21.66
CA SER A 122 -16.13 7.07 22.50
C SER A 122 -15.51 5.70 22.67
N SER A 123 -15.03 5.09 21.57
CA SER A 123 -14.36 3.79 21.58
C SER A 123 -13.07 3.82 22.41
N ALA A 124 -12.28 4.89 22.25
CA ALA A 124 -11.01 5.04 22.96
C ALA A 124 -11.16 5.25 24.48
N LEU A 125 -12.25 5.90 24.93
CA LEU A 125 -12.50 6.15 26.35
C LEU A 125 -13.27 5.03 27.06
N PHE A 126 -14.01 4.19 26.31
CA PHE A 126 -14.88 3.15 26.83
C PHE A 126 -14.79 1.85 26.00
N PRO A 127 -13.66 1.11 26.05
CA PRO A 127 -13.55 -0.17 25.38
C PRO A 127 -14.51 -1.21 26.01
N GLU A 128 -15.31 -1.90 25.20
CA GLU A 128 -16.18 -3.00 25.68
C GLU A 128 -15.33 -4.20 26.10
N GLU A 129 -15.69 -4.86 27.22
CA GLU A 129 -15.03 -6.08 27.68
C GLU A 129 -15.38 -7.28 26.76
N PRO A 130 -14.42 -8.16 26.43
CA PRO A 130 -14.69 -9.30 25.56
C PRO A 130 -15.52 -10.36 26.30
N ASP A 131 -16.70 -10.68 25.77
CA ASP A 131 -17.57 -11.75 26.28
C ASP A 131 -16.84 -13.12 26.30
N GLN A 132 -16.65 -13.64 27.50
CA GLN A 132 -16.06 -14.95 27.78
C GLN A 132 -17.14 -16.03 27.78
N GLU A 133 -17.55 -16.60 26.63
CA GLU A 133 -18.23 -17.92 26.69
C GLU A 133 -18.24 -18.82 25.43
N HIS A 134 -17.73 -18.41 24.26
CA HIS A 134 -17.65 -19.32 23.09
C HIS A 134 -16.29 -19.29 22.41
N ALA A 135 -15.37 -20.11 22.91
CA ALA A 135 -14.08 -20.39 22.28
C ALA A 135 -14.12 -21.77 21.59
N GLU A 136 -14.45 -21.79 20.29
CA GLU A 136 -13.92 -22.75 19.30
C GLU A 136 -13.87 -22.07 17.91
N PRO A 137 -12.86 -22.35 17.07
CA PRO A 137 -12.69 -21.68 15.78
C PRO A 137 -13.58 -22.33 14.73
N VAL A 138 -14.75 -21.74 14.47
CA VAL A 138 -15.62 -22.17 13.37
C VAL A 138 -15.25 -21.41 12.10
N ALA A 139 -14.77 -22.17 11.10
CA ALA A 139 -14.64 -21.70 9.73
C ALA A 139 -16.01 -21.31 9.18
N HIS A 140 -16.22 -20.03 8.89
CA HIS A 140 -17.40 -19.58 8.14
C HIS A 140 -17.13 -19.67 6.64
N THR A 141 -17.66 -20.74 6.04
CA THR A 141 -17.98 -20.81 4.61
C THR A 141 -19.20 -19.92 4.35
N CYS A 142 -19.14 -19.14 3.27
CA CYS A 142 -20.15 -18.16 2.90
C CYS A 142 -21.20 -18.83 2.01
N ASP A 143 -22.39 -19.11 2.56
CA ASP A 143 -23.56 -19.54 1.80
C ASP A 143 -24.42 -18.31 1.43
N VAL A 144 -24.32 -17.86 0.18
CA VAL A 144 -25.18 -16.81 -0.38
C VAL A 144 -26.41 -17.46 -1.00
N ARG A 145 -27.59 -17.29 -0.38
CA ARG A 145 -28.88 -17.55 -1.05
C ARG A 145 -29.32 -16.26 -1.78
N LEU A 146 -29.34 -16.31 -3.11
CA LEU A 146 -29.91 -15.25 -3.95
C LEU A 146 -31.45 -15.29 -3.85
N ALA A 147 -32.06 -14.20 -3.40
CA ALA A 147 -33.50 -13.99 -3.53
C ALA A 147 -33.84 -13.57 -4.98
N SER A 148 -34.96 -14.11 -5.50
CA SER A 148 -35.45 -13.90 -6.86
C SER A 148 -36.00 -12.47 -7.10
N PRO A 149 -36.08 -12.02 -8.37
CA PRO A 149 -36.09 -10.60 -8.70
C PRO A 149 -37.50 -10.04 -8.90
N GLU A 150 -38.13 -9.48 -7.88
CA GLU A 150 -39.23 -8.53 -8.08
C GLU A 150 -39.15 -7.35 -7.09
N LYS A 151 -38.77 -6.19 -7.65
CA LYS A 151 -38.88 -4.80 -7.15
C LYS A 151 -38.06 -4.42 -5.91
N LEU A 152 -36.81 -4.00 -6.16
CA LEU A 152 -36.04 -3.12 -5.27
C LEU A 152 -36.53 -1.67 -5.43
N THR A 153 -36.60 -0.93 -4.33
CA THR A 153 -37.02 0.47 -4.22
C THR A 153 -35.82 1.37 -3.91
N ASP A 154 -35.97 2.70 -4.04
CA ASP A 154 -34.85 3.66 -3.85
C ASP A 154 -34.23 3.63 -2.44
N GLN A 155 -34.91 3.06 -1.44
CA GLN A 155 -34.39 2.84 -0.09
C GLN A 155 -33.48 1.59 0.05
N ASP A 156 -33.50 0.66 -0.92
CA ASP A 156 -32.67 -0.55 -0.87
C ASP A 156 -31.22 -0.29 -1.32
N TRP A 157 -30.94 0.86 -1.94
CA TRP A 157 -29.59 1.25 -2.39
C TRP A 157 -28.66 1.69 -1.25
N GLU A 158 -29.18 2.11 -0.10
CA GLU A 158 -28.38 2.59 1.04
C GLU A 158 -27.84 1.48 1.96
N GLN A 159 -28.23 0.21 1.73
CA GLN A 159 -27.79 -0.93 2.56
C GLN A 159 -26.95 -1.97 1.81
N LEU A 160 -26.47 -1.67 0.59
CA LEU A 160 -25.53 -2.56 -0.08
C LEU A 160 -24.15 -2.45 0.60
N PRO A 161 -23.59 -3.54 1.14
CA PRO A 161 -22.22 -3.51 1.65
C PRO A 161 -21.27 -3.36 0.46
N VAL A 162 -20.80 -2.16 0.20
CA VAL A 162 -19.60 -1.94 -0.62
C VAL A 162 -18.39 -2.08 0.30
N THR A 163 -18.16 -3.28 0.82
CA THR A 163 -16.87 -3.62 1.39
C THR A 163 -15.93 -3.96 0.25
N PHE A 164 -15.07 -3.02 -0.14
CA PHE A 164 -13.81 -3.42 -0.77
C PHE A 164 -12.99 -4.16 0.29
N SER A 165 -13.04 -5.49 0.24
CA SER A 165 -12.07 -6.33 0.92
C SER A 165 -10.70 -6.08 0.29
N THR A 166 -9.95 -5.11 0.82
CA THR A 166 -8.49 -5.10 0.68
C THR A 166 -7.88 -5.93 1.80
N ARG A 167 -8.03 -7.26 1.71
CA ARG A 167 -6.92 -8.11 2.15
C ARG A 167 -5.80 -7.92 1.14
N ARG A 168 -4.76 -7.18 1.51
CA ARG A 168 -3.48 -7.22 0.80
C ARG A 168 -2.36 -7.28 1.81
N THR A 169 -1.71 -8.44 1.83
CA THR A 169 -0.44 -8.75 2.48
C THR A 169 0.67 -7.84 1.92
N SER A 170 1.26 -6.95 2.73
CA SER A 170 2.61 -6.45 2.42
C SER A 170 3.61 -7.58 2.57
N MET A 171 4.24 -7.96 1.46
CA MET A 171 5.43 -8.81 1.51
C MET A 171 6.66 -7.94 1.77
N ASN A 172 7.34 -8.19 2.88
CA ASN A 172 8.66 -7.68 3.15
C ASN A 172 9.69 -8.77 2.80
N LEU A 173 10.71 -8.43 2.00
CA LEU A 173 11.79 -9.37 1.65
C LEU A 173 12.50 -9.91 2.90
N ALA A 174 12.53 -9.14 3.99
CA ALA A 174 13.11 -9.58 5.26
C ALA A 174 12.37 -10.76 5.90
N ASP A 175 11.05 -10.84 5.69
CA ASP A 175 10.19 -11.90 6.24
C ASP A 175 10.30 -13.19 5.40
N LEU A 176 10.64 -13.04 4.11
CA LEU A 176 10.82 -14.16 3.17
C LEU A 176 12.25 -14.72 3.17
N LEU A 177 13.25 -13.88 3.47
CA LEU A 177 14.66 -14.26 3.47
C LEU A 177 15.08 -14.85 4.83
N HIS A 178 15.02 -16.17 4.92
CA HIS A 178 15.39 -16.92 6.12
C HIS A 178 16.90 -17.20 6.15
N GLU A 179 17.53 -17.08 7.32
CA GLU A 179 18.97 -17.26 7.48
C GLU A 179 19.43 -18.70 7.15
N ASP A 180 18.60 -19.70 7.47
CA ASP A 180 18.87 -21.11 7.13
C ASP A 180 18.93 -21.40 5.62
N CYS A 181 18.36 -20.49 4.81
CA CYS A 181 18.37 -20.54 3.35
C CYS A 181 19.54 -19.74 2.74
N ILE A 182 20.51 -19.32 3.56
CA ILE A 182 21.67 -18.54 3.13
C ILE A 182 22.95 -19.33 3.35
N GLN A 183 23.83 -19.35 2.34
CA GLN A 183 25.13 -20.00 2.46
C GLN A 183 26.23 -19.22 1.73
N ALA A 184 27.27 -18.85 2.47
CA ALA A 184 28.47 -18.23 1.92
C ALA A 184 29.41 -19.28 1.32
N ASN A 185 30.09 -18.92 0.23
CA ASN A 185 31.20 -19.66 -0.36
C ASN A 185 30.93 -21.17 -0.53
N ILE A 186 29.86 -21.49 -1.26
CA ILE A 186 29.47 -22.87 -1.52
C ILE A 186 30.56 -23.62 -2.29
N THR A 187 30.65 -24.93 -2.10
CA THR A 187 31.52 -25.79 -2.92
C THR A 187 30.68 -26.46 -3.99
N ALA A 188 30.68 -25.90 -5.20
CA ALA A 188 30.02 -26.47 -6.36
C ALA A 188 30.91 -26.30 -7.60
N SER A 189 30.93 -27.32 -8.46
CA SER A 189 31.75 -27.37 -9.68
C SER A 189 30.98 -27.08 -10.96
N ASP A 190 29.65 -27.20 -10.91
CA ASP A 190 28.77 -27.13 -12.07
C ASP A 190 27.36 -26.66 -11.67
N LYS A 191 26.61 -26.23 -12.69
CA LYS A 191 25.22 -25.75 -12.60
C LYS A 191 24.30 -26.69 -11.83
N ARG A 192 24.37 -28.00 -12.10
CA ARG A 192 23.51 -29.00 -11.47
C ARG A 192 23.78 -29.13 -9.97
N THR A 193 25.05 -29.08 -9.59
CA THR A 193 25.47 -29.11 -8.19
C THR A 193 24.99 -27.85 -7.45
N VAL A 194 25.00 -26.68 -8.09
CA VAL A 194 24.41 -25.45 -7.52
C VAL A 194 22.90 -25.61 -7.32
N ILE A 195 22.15 -26.10 -8.31
CA ILE A 195 20.70 -26.30 -8.20
C ILE A 195 20.35 -27.29 -7.08
N ARG A 196 21.09 -28.39 -6.97
CA ARG A 196 20.94 -29.33 -5.84
C ARG A 196 21.25 -28.68 -4.50
N THR A 197 22.28 -27.84 -4.42
CA THR A 197 22.63 -27.10 -3.19
C THR A 197 21.51 -26.13 -2.80
N ILE A 198 20.90 -25.45 -3.77
CA ILE A 198 19.71 -24.60 -3.56
C ILE A 198 18.56 -25.43 -2.99
N ALA A 199 18.25 -26.58 -3.57
CA ALA A 199 17.18 -27.45 -3.09
C ALA A 199 17.42 -27.92 -1.64
N GLN A 200 18.65 -28.30 -1.31
CA GLN A 200 19.05 -28.68 0.05
C GLN A 200 18.93 -27.55 1.06
N LEU A 201 19.26 -26.31 0.66
CA LEU A 201 19.10 -25.13 1.51
C LEU A 201 17.63 -24.77 1.70
N ALA A 202 16.86 -24.75 0.62
CA ALA A 202 15.43 -24.44 0.65
C ALA A 202 14.67 -25.42 1.56
N HIS A 203 15.00 -26.72 1.51
CA HIS A 203 14.38 -27.74 2.36
C HIS A 203 14.62 -27.55 3.87
N ARG A 204 15.60 -26.73 4.28
CA ARG A 204 15.78 -26.38 5.70
C ARG A 204 14.65 -25.48 6.23
N HIS A 205 13.91 -24.82 5.33
CA HIS A 205 12.82 -23.95 5.72
C HIS A 205 11.59 -24.78 6.17
N PRO A 206 10.94 -24.44 7.30
CA PRO A 206 9.77 -25.18 7.79
C PRO A 206 8.64 -25.32 6.78
N LEU A 207 8.43 -24.31 5.92
CA LEU A 207 7.40 -24.36 4.85
C LEU A 207 7.65 -25.43 3.78
N LEU A 208 8.89 -25.92 3.65
CA LEU A 208 9.29 -26.93 2.68
C LEU A 208 9.60 -28.28 3.33
N ALA A 209 9.28 -28.46 4.61
CA ALA A 209 9.55 -29.69 5.35
C ALA A 209 8.78 -30.90 4.78
N GLU A 210 7.60 -30.68 4.20
CA GLU A 210 6.79 -31.74 3.57
C GLU A 210 7.22 -32.06 2.13
N LYS A 211 8.08 -31.23 1.53
CA LYS A 211 8.59 -31.39 0.16
C LYS A 211 9.95 -32.08 0.19
N SER A 212 10.16 -33.09 -0.66
CA SER A 212 11.48 -33.73 -0.74
C SER A 212 12.49 -32.82 -1.43
N VAL A 213 13.78 -32.98 -1.11
CA VAL A 213 14.86 -32.23 -1.79
C VAL A 213 14.83 -32.49 -3.30
N GLU A 214 14.52 -33.72 -3.71
CA GLU A 214 14.41 -34.12 -5.12
C GLU A 214 13.25 -33.42 -5.83
N GLU A 215 12.12 -33.22 -5.15
CA GLU A 215 10.97 -32.49 -5.70
C GLU A 215 11.34 -31.02 -5.97
N ILE A 216 12.02 -30.37 -5.01
CA ILE A 216 12.48 -28.98 -5.16
C ILE A 216 13.55 -28.88 -6.26
N GLU A 217 14.52 -29.80 -6.28
CA GLU A 217 15.58 -29.88 -7.31
C GLU A 217 14.95 -30.02 -8.71
N GLN A 218 13.97 -30.92 -8.86
CA GLN A 218 13.31 -31.15 -10.14
C GLN A 218 12.54 -29.90 -10.59
N GLY A 219 11.79 -29.25 -9.70
CA GLY A 219 11.06 -28.02 -10.06
C GLY A 219 11.99 -26.89 -10.53
N LEU A 220 13.17 -26.77 -9.93
CA LEU A 220 14.20 -25.82 -10.37
C LEU A 220 14.81 -26.20 -11.72
N LEU A 221 15.12 -27.48 -11.93
CA LEU A 221 15.66 -27.99 -13.20
C LEU A 221 14.67 -27.80 -14.35
N ASP A 222 13.41 -28.17 -14.14
CA ASP A 222 12.33 -28.02 -15.14
C ASP A 222 12.21 -26.55 -15.56
N ARG A 223 12.29 -25.62 -14.60
CA ARG A 223 12.26 -24.19 -14.92
C ARG A 223 13.52 -23.75 -15.65
N GLU A 224 14.70 -24.21 -15.25
CA GLU A 224 15.96 -23.86 -15.89
C GLU A 224 16.04 -24.35 -17.34
N GLU A 225 15.46 -25.52 -17.64
CA GLU A 225 15.40 -26.09 -19.00
C GLU A 225 14.57 -25.23 -19.96
N THR A 226 13.54 -24.52 -19.47
CA THR A 226 12.77 -23.59 -20.32
C THR A 226 13.56 -22.34 -20.74
N GLY A 227 14.66 -22.06 -20.05
CA GLY A 227 15.55 -20.94 -20.35
C GLY A 227 16.36 -20.53 -19.12
N SER A 228 17.63 -20.19 -19.36
CA SER A 228 18.60 -19.88 -18.30
C SER A 228 18.09 -18.82 -17.33
N THR A 229 18.30 -19.06 -16.03
CA THR A 229 18.06 -18.05 -14.99
C THR A 229 19.32 -17.27 -14.60
N GLY A 230 20.42 -17.50 -15.32
CA GLY A 230 21.62 -16.67 -15.26
C GLY A 230 21.36 -15.30 -15.89
N PHE A 231 21.13 -14.30 -15.04
CA PHE A 231 20.73 -12.95 -15.41
C PHE A 231 21.86 -12.16 -16.11
N GLY A 232 23.12 -12.52 -15.85
CA GLY A 232 24.32 -11.80 -16.28
C GLY A 232 24.98 -11.03 -15.15
N ASP A 233 26.12 -10.39 -15.43
CA ASP A 233 26.93 -9.63 -14.46
C ASP A 233 27.36 -10.46 -13.23
N GLY A 234 27.50 -11.77 -13.40
CA GLY A 234 27.84 -12.71 -12.33
C GLY A 234 26.68 -13.06 -11.39
N ILE A 235 25.44 -12.89 -11.83
CA ILE A 235 24.22 -13.07 -11.03
C ILE A 235 23.29 -14.11 -11.69
N ALA A 236 22.67 -14.97 -10.88
CA ALA A 236 21.55 -15.81 -11.28
C ALA A 236 20.40 -15.72 -10.28
N ILE A 237 19.18 -15.92 -10.79
CA ILE A 237 17.95 -15.93 -9.97
C ILE A 237 17.17 -17.23 -10.20
N PRO A 238 17.67 -18.39 -9.72
CA PRO A 238 16.98 -19.66 -9.88
C PRO A 238 15.64 -19.64 -9.15
N HIS A 239 14.57 -20.03 -9.82
CA HIS A 239 13.23 -19.99 -9.23
C HIS A 239 12.37 -21.13 -9.74
N CYS A 240 11.41 -21.56 -8.94
CA CYS A 240 10.38 -22.51 -9.38
C CYS A 240 9.07 -22.26 -8.63
N ALA A 241 7.99 -22.83 -9.17
CA ALA A 241 6.70 -22.88 -8.50
C ALA A 241 6.41 -24.32 -8.08
N LEU A 242 6.01 -24.52 -6.82
CA LEU A 242 5.60 -25.82 -6.29
C LEU A 242 4.13 -25.78 -5.87
N ASP A 243 3.46 -26.92 -6.04
CA ASP A 243 2.10 -27.11 -5.53
C ASP A 243 2.11 -27.32 -4.02
N GLU A 244 0.98 -27.03 -3.36
CA GLU A 244 0.77 -27.23 -1.91
C GLU A 244 1.71 -26.43 -0.99
N LEU A 245 2.44 -25.45 -1.53
CA LEU A 245 3.20 -24.49 -0.73
C LEU A 245 2.28 -23.34 -0.29
N SER A 246 2.36 -22.93 0.98
CA SER A 246 1.51 -21.85 1.51
C SER A 246 2.09 -20.44 1.30
N ASP A 247 3.42 -20.31 1.27
CA ASP A 247 4.11 -19.02 1.14
C ASP A 247 5.47 -19.13 0.45
N PHE A 248 6.09 -18.00 0.13
CA PHE A 248 7.37 -17.94 -0.57
C PHE A 248 8.56 -18.29 0.33
N VAL A 249 9.59 -18.91 -0.25
CA VAL A 249 10.90 -19.11 0.38
C VAL A 249 11.96 -18.43 -0.47
N LEU A 250 12.72 -17.51 0.13
CA LEU A 250 13.82 -16.77 -0.50
C LEU A 250 15.15 -17.14 0.17
N GLY A 251 16.19 -17.34 -0.62
CA GLY A 251 17.53 -17.63 -0.11
C GLY A 251 18.66 -17.14 -1.01
N ILE A 252 19.88 -17.17 -0.48
CA ILE A 252 21.07 -16.58 -1.13
C ILE A 252 22.28 -17.50 -1.00
N LEU A 253 23.00 -17.71 -2.10
CA LEU A 253 24.26 -18.44 -2.13
C LEU A 253 25.34 -17.60 -2.79
N THR A 254 26.57 -17.67 -2.27
CA THR A 254 27.74 -17.03 -2.89
C THR A 254 28.80 -18.05 -3.28
N ARG A 255 29.44 -17.81 -4.43
CA ARG A 255 30.59 -18.57 -4.96
C ARG A 255 31.58 -17.57 -5.58
N PRO A 256 32.55 -17.05 -4.81
CA PRO A 256 33.46 -16.00 -5.26
C PRO A 256 34.23 -16.32 -6.55
N ASP A 257 34.63 -17.59 -6.73
CA ASP A 257 35.35 -18.08 -7.92
C ASP A 257 34.48 -18.09 -9.19
N GLY A 258 33.16 -18.02 -9.03
CA GLY A 258 32.19 -18.18 -10.12
C GLY A 258 32.00 -19.62 -10.58
N ILE A 259 30.85 -19.90 -11.16
CA ILE A 259 30.51 -21.17 -11.82
C ILE A 259 29.85 -20.84 -13.16
N ASP A 260 30.11 -21.68 -14.17
CA ASP A 260 29.34 -21.62 -15.41
C ASP A 260 27.89 -22.07 -15.14
N PHE A 261 26.96 -21.12 -15.24
CA PHE A 261 25.54 -21.30 -15.01
C PHE A 261 24.72 -20.97 -16.27
N ASP A 262 25.36 -20.96 -17.45
CA ASP A 262 24.76 -20.52 -18.72
C ASP A 262 24.20 -19.08 -18.66
N SER A 263 24.92 -18.16 -18.00
CA SER A 263 24.53 -16.74 -17.95
C SER A 263 24.33 -16.16 -19.36
N ILE A 264 23.38 -15.26 -19.52
CA ILE A 264 23.07 -14.65 -20.83
C ILE A 264 24.26 -13.91 -21.48
N ASP A 265 25.20 -13.43 -20.67
CA ASP A 265 26.42 -12.74 -21.06
C ASP A 265 27.66 -13.67 -21.14
N GLY A 266 27.48 -14.96 -20.84
CA GLY A 266 28.54 -15.96 -20.77
C GLY A 266 29.52 -15.79 -19.60
N GLN A 267 29.25 -14.89 -18.65
CA GLN A 267 30.14 -14.69 -17.49
C GLN A 267 29.85 -15.71 -16.37
N PRO A 268 30.89 -16.14 -15.63
CA PRO A 268 30.70 -17.01 -14.46
C PRO A 268 29.81 -16.36 -13.40
N THR A 269 28.79 -17.09 -12.95
CA THR A 269 27.88 -16.64 -11.90
C THR A 269 28.51 -16.82 -10.52
N LYS A 270 28.48 -15.75 -9.72
CA LYS A 270 29.05 -15.69 -8.37
C LYS A 270 28.00 -15.56 -7.28
N LEU A 271 26.85 -14.95 -7.59
CA LEU A 271 25.76 -14.69 -6.66
C LEU A 271 24.48 -15.36 -7.16
N PHE A 272 23.85 -16.15 -6.30
CA PHE A 272 22.59 -16.84 -6.59
C PHE A 272 21.55 -16.36 -5.59
N VAL A 273 20.43 -15.81 -6.06
CA VAL A 273 19.29 -15.44 -5.20
C VAL A 273 18.10 -16.27 -5.65
N PHE A 274 17.67 -17.26 -4.87
CA PHE A 274 16.66 -18.21 -5.31
C PHE A 274 15.29 -17.95 -4.69
N ILE A 275 14.23 -18.35 -5.41
CA ILE A 275 12.84 -18.24 -4.95
C ILE A 275 12.10 -19.56 -5.17
N ILE A 276 11.53 -20.12 -4.11
CA ILE A 276 10.53 -21.20 -4.22
C ILE A 276 9.17 -20.57 -3.96
N ALA A 277 8.31 -20.57 -4.97
CA ALA A 277 7.03 -19.89 -4.96
C ALA A 277 5.85 -20.88 -4.91
N PRO A 278 4.72 -20.51 -4.28
CA PRO A 278 3.50 -21.29 -4.38
C PRO A 278 2.85 -21.08 -5.76
N ALA A 279 2.44 -22.17 -6.42
CA ALA A 279 1.83 -22.11 -7.75
C ALA A 279 0.55 -21.24 -7.81
N SER A 280 -0.14 -21.08 -6.68
CA SER A 280 -1.36 -20.28 -6.55
C SER A 280 -1.14 -18.76 -6.55
N ARG A 281 0.07 -18.24 -6.23
CA ARG A 281 0.35 -16.79 -6.05
C ARG A 281 1.30 -16.21 -7.10
N ARG A 282 1.09 -16.55 -8.38
CA ARG A 282 1.96 -16.12 -9.50
C ARG A 282 2.17 -14.61 -9.64
N ASN A 283 1.18 -13.78 -9.33
CA ASN A 283 1.33 -12.32 -9.46
C ASN A 283 2.25 -11.72 -8.38
N GLU A 284 2.28 -12.32 -7.19
CA GLU A 284 3.13 -11.89 -6.08
C GLU A 284 4.59 -12.29 -6.34
N HIS A 285 4.82 -13.43 -7.00
CA HIS A 285 6.13 -13.85 -7.47
C HIS A 285 6.83 -12.78 -8.33
N ILE A 286 6.10 -12.16 -9.27
CA ILE A 286 6.65 -11.10 -10.15
C ILE A 286 7.10 -9.87 -9.33
N ARG A 287 6.36 -9.52 -8.27
CA ARG A 287 6.71 -8.40 -7.38
C ARG A 287 7.99 -8.67 -6.59
N ILE A 288 8.13 -9.88 -6.04
CA ILE A 288 9.34 -10.31 -5.33
C ILE A 288 10.55 -10.27 -6.27
N LEU A 289 10.40 -10.84 -7.47
CA LEU A 289 11.45 -10.86 -8.48
C LEU A 289 11.90 -9.44 -8.86
N SER A 290 10.95 -8.52 -9.05
CA SER A 290 11.25 -7.11 -9.37
C SER A 290 12.07 -6.43 -8.26
N ALA A 291 11.72 -6.69 -7.00
CA ALA A 291 12.43 -6.14 -5.86
C ALA A 291 13.86 -6.71 -5.74
N ILE A 292 14.04 -8.01 -5.95
CA ILE A 292 15.35 -8.67 -5.99
C ILE A 292 16.19 -8.09 -7.14
N SER A 293 15.66 -8.06 -8.36
CA SER A 293 16.35 -7.49 -9.51
C SER A 293 16.76 -6.03 -9.31
N SER A 294 15.97 -5.24 -8.55
CA SER A 294 16.33 -3.86 -8.20
C SER A 294 17.58 -3.79 -7.32
N VAL A 295 17.67 -4.64 -6.29
CA VAL A 295 18.85 -4.73 -5.42
C VAL A 295 20.09 -5.15 -6.21
N LEU A 296 19.91 -6.14 -7.08
CA LEU A 296 20.99 -6.78 -7.85
C LEU A 296 21.49 -5.95 -9.02
N ARG A 297 20.76 -4.91 -9.44
CA ARG A 297 21.19 -3.99 -10.52
C ARG A 297 22.42 -3.15 -10.15
N SER A 298 22.64 -2.89 -8.86
CA SER A 298 23.77 -2.10 -8.38
C SER A 298 25.02 -2.98 -8.19
N PRO A 299 26.10 -2.75 -8.96
CA PRO A 299 27.34 -3.51 -8.80
C PRO A 299 27.99 -3.33 -7.42
N VAL A 300 27.71 -2.20 -6.75
CA VAL A 300 28.20 -1.93 -5.39
C VAL A 300 27.53 -2.88 -4.40
N ASN A 301 26.21 -3.05 -4.50
CA ASN A 301 25.44 -3.92 -3.60
C ASN A 301 25.87 -5.38 -3.79
N VAL A 302 26.02 -5.81 -5.05
CA VAL A 302 26.46 -7.17 -5.39
C VAL A 302 27.85 -7.44 -4.83
N ARG A 303 28.77 -6.48 -4.90
CA ARG A 303 30.11 -6.61 -4.32
C ARG A 303 30.06 -6.77 -2.80
N GLU A 304 29.28 -5.94 -2.11
CA GLU A 304 29.14 -6.03 -0.65
C GLU A 304 28.56 -7.38 -0.20
N ILE A 305 27.63 -7.95 -0.96
CA ILE A 305 27.09 -9.29 -0.70
C ILE A 305 28.15 -10.37 -0.92
N LEU A 306 28.97 -10.25 -1.98
CA LEU A 306 30.02 -11.23 -2.30
C LEU A 306 31.21 -11.20 -1.35
N GLU A 307 31.50 -10.05 -0.73
CA GLU A 307 32.57 -9.90 0.27
C GLU A 307 32.19 -10.44 1.66
N ALA A 308 30.91 -10.70 1.90
CA ALA A 308 30.43 -11.26 3.16
C ALA A 308 30.80 -12.75 3.31
N ASP A 309 31.29 -13.11 4.49
CA ASP A 309 31.84 -14.44 4.78
C ASP A 309 30.90 -15.37 5.57
N ASN A 310 29.73 -14.87 6.01
CA ASN A 310 28.77 -15.63 6.79
C ASN A 310 27.30 -15.27 6.47
N PRO A 311 26.34 -16.17 6.77
CA PRO A 311 24.92 -15.98 6.45
C PRO A 311 24.29 -14.70 7.01
N ALA A 312 24.58 -14.36 8.28
CA ALA A 312 24.02 -13.17 8.91
C ALA A 312 24.47 -11.87 8.21
N VAL A 313 25.75 -11.79 7.82
CA VAL A 313 26.29 -10.63 7.09
C VAL A 313 25.74 -10.60 5.67
N ILE A 314 25.67 -11.73 4.96
CA ILE A 314 25.02 -11.80 3.63
C ILE A 314 23.58 -11.30 3.72
N ARG A 315 22.81 -11.78 4.71
CA ARG A 315 21.43 -11.38 4.95
C ARG A 315 21.34 -9.88 5.17
N THR A 316 22.17 -9.34 6.07
CA THR A 316 22.16 -7.91 6.41
C THR A 316 22.60 -7.05 5.22
N SER A 317 23.64 -7.44 4.49
CA SER A 317 24.11 -6.75 3.28
C SER A 317 23.04 -6.76 2.20
N PHE A 318 22.37 -7.89 1.95
CA PHE A 318 21.25 -7.92 1.02
C PHE A 318 20.11 -7.03 1.50
N LEU A 319 19.68 -7.18 2.75
CA LEU A 319 18.52 -6.48 3.30
C LEU A 319 18.71 -4.96 3.46
N ARG A 320 19.94 -4.50 3.74
CA ARG A 320 20.30 -3.08 3.78
C ARG A 320 19.98 -2.38 2.46
N HIS A 321 20.07 -3.10 1.36
CA HIS A 321 19.73 -2.63 0.02
C HIS A 321 18.30 -3.03 -0.38
N THR A 322 17.65 -3.95 0.34
CA THR A 322 16.19 -4.14 0.27
C THR A 322 15.40 -3.02 0.93
N HIS A 323 16.08 -2.06 1.58
CA HIS A 323 15.69 -0.66 1.43
C HIS A 323 15.84 -0.27 -0.04
N VAL A 324 14.98 -0.86 -0.88
CA VAL A 324 14.15 -0.01 -1.70
C VAL A 324 13.41 0.89 -0.70
N GLU A 325 14.11 1.91 -0.20
CA GLU A 325 13.58 3.24 -0.41
C GLU A 325 13.22 3.24 -1.91
N ILE A 326 11.94 2.95 -2.19
CA ILE A 326 11.30 3.82 -3.15
C ILE A 326 11.61 5.17 -2.53
N ASP A 327 12.46 5.93 -3.21
CA ASP A 327 12.61 7.35 -3.01
C ASP A 327 11.19 7.94 -3.12
N GLU A 328 10.40 7.82 -2.04
CA GLU A 328 9.02 8.30 -1.90
C GLU A 328 8.99 9.79 -1.61
N LYS A 329 10.14 10.46 -1.78
CA LYS A 329 10.13 11.75 -2.42
C LYS A 329 9.89 11.56 -3.93
N GLN A 330 8.68 11.06 -4.24
CA GLN A 330 7.89 11.48 -5.39
C GLN A 330 8.31 10.98 -6.80
N LYS A 331 8.31 9.66 -7.04
CA LYS A 331 8.45 9.07 -8.39
C LYS A 331 7.35 8.08 -8.79
N GLY A 332 6.09 8.41 -8.49
CA GLY A 332 4.93 7.70 -9.07
C GLY A 332 4.11 8.62 -9.96
N PHE A 333 3.28 8.04 -10.82
CA PHE A 333 2.28 8.77 -11.60
C PHE A 333 0.87 8.36 -11.19
N ASN A 334 -0.07 9.28 -11.31
CA ASN A 334 -1.48 9.00 -11.36
C ASN A 334 -1.99 9.19 -12.78
N LEU A 335 -2.89 8.31 -13.20
CA LEU A 335 -3.61 8.45 -14.45
C LEU A 335 -4.96 9.11 -14.15
N PHE A 336 -5.14 10.30 -14.66
CA PHE A 336 -6.44 10.96 -14.76
C PHE A 336 -7.13 10.47 -16.03
N THR A 337 -8.34 9.95 -15.90
CA THR A 337 -9.24 9.71 -17.02
C THR A 337 -10.45 10.60 -16.82
N VAL A 338 -10.54 11.66 -17.62
CA VAL A 338 -11.61 12.66 -17.53
C VAL A 338 -12.49 12.56 -18.75
N THR A 339 -13.70 12.01 -18.60
CA THR A 339 -14.70 11.97 -19.67
C THR A 339 -15.58 13.21 -19.58
N VAL A 340 -15.67 13.96 -20.68
CA VAL A 340 -16.34 15.25 -20.76
C VAL A 340 -17.38 15.24 -21.87
N GLN A 341 -18.62 15.58 -21.53
CA GLN A 341 -19.75 15.67 -22.47
C GLN A 341 -20.12 17.10 -22.89
N ARG A 342 -19.34 18.08 -22.42
CA ARG A 342 -19.55 19.52 -22.61
C ARG A 342 -18.30 20.18 -23.20
N GLN A 343 -18.47 20.89 -24.31
CA GLN A 343 -17.33 21.43 -25.05
C GLN A 343 -16.58 22.53 -24.28
N ASP A 344 -17.33 23.41 -23.60
CA ASP A 344 -16.78 24.47 -22.75
C ASP A 344 -15.90 23.89 -21.64
N ALA A 345 -16.40 22.91 -20.89
CA ALA A 345 -15.62 22.24 -19.85
C ALA A 345 -14.37 21.53 -20.39
N PHE A 346 -14.45 20.98 -21.61
CA PHE A 346 -13.32 20.25 -22.19
C PHE A 346 -12.12 21.15 -22.46
N GLU A 347 -12.36 22.35 -23.01
CA GLU A 347 -11.29 23.31 -23.31
C GLU A 347 -10.61 23.80 -22.02
N ASP A 348 -11.39 24.08 -20.98
CA ASP A 348 -10.88 24.52 -19.67
C ASP A 348 -10.08 23.42 -18.96
N ILE A 349 -10.61 22.18 -18.94
CA ILE A 349 -9.94 21.03 -18.32
C ILE A 349 -8.65 20.67 -19.07
N LEU A 350 -8.69 20.68 -20.40
CA LEU A 350 -7.50 20.40 -21.22
C LEU A 350 -6.40 21.43 -20.98
N SER A 351 -6.77 22.71 -20.87
CA SER A 351 -5.85 23.81 -20.56
C SER A 351 -5.20 23.61 -19.19
N LEU A 352 -5.98 23.23 -18.18
CA LEU A 352 -5.47 22.92 -16.84
C LEU A 352 -4.40 21.82 -16.86
N PHE A 353 -4.62 20.73 -17.60
CA PHE A 353 -3.61 19.66 -17.70
C PHE A 353 -2.38 20.10 -18.50
N ALA A 354 -2.56 20.90 -19.55
CA ALA A 354 -1.45 21.38 -20.38
C ALA A 354 -0.49 22.33 -19.62
N GLU A 355 -0.96 22.99 -18.56
CA GLU A 355 -0.12 23.82 -17.69
C GLU A 355 0.74 23.01 -16.72
N ILE A 356 0.51 21.70 -16.57
CA ILE A 356 1.23 20.84 -15.63
C ILE A 356 2.55 20.38 -16.28
N PRO A 357 3.71 20.71 -15.68
CA PRO A 357 4.99 20.24 -16.22
C PRO A 357 5.11 18.72 -16.13
N ASP A 358 5.71 18.11 -17.15
CA ASP A 358 5.89 16.65 -17.29
C ASP A 358 4.56 15.86 -17.25
N CYS A 359 3.47 16.47 -17.73
CA CYS A 359 2.19 15.80 -17.90
C CYS A 359 2.06 15.25 -19.33
N TYR A 360 1.79 13.96 -19.46
CA TYR A 360 1.48 13.34 -20.75
C TYR A 360 -0.02 13.30 -20.96
N ILE A 361 -0.50 13.91 -22.04
CA ILE A 361 -1.93 14.06 -22.31
C ILE A 361 -2.28 13.37 -23.63
N SER A 362 -3.34 12.58 -23.61
CA SER A 362 -3.97 12.01 -24.80
C SER A 362 -5.46 12.32 -24.78
N VAL A 363 -6.04 12.65 -25.94
CA VAL A 363 -7.47 12.90 -26.08
C VAL A 363 -8.08 11.81 -26.96
N LEU A 364 -9.04 11.08 -26.39
CA LEU A 364 -9.79 10.04 -27.08
C LEU A 364 -11.17 10.57 -27.48
N GLU A 365 -11.47 10.46 -28.77
CA GLU A 365 -12.78 10.80 -29.30
C GLU A 365 -13.75 9.63 -29.12
N ALA A 366 -14.84 9.84 -28.37
CA ALA A 366 -15.83 8.81 -28.11
C ALA A 366 -17.21 9.23 -28.63
N ASN A 367 -18.05 8.24 -28.95
CA ASN A 367 -19.45 8.43 -29.28
C ASN A 367 -20.32 7.81 -28.17
N ASN A 368 -21.41 8.47 -27.83
CA ASN A 368 -22.39 7.92 -26.89
C ASN A 368 -22.95 6.58 -27.42
N ALA A 369 -23.05 5.57 -26.56
CA ALA A 369 -23.60 4.26 -26.91
C ALA A 369 -25.00 4.33 -27.54
N GLY A 370 -25.82 5.29 -27.09
CA GLY A 370 -27.15 5.58 -27.64
C GLY A 370 -27.15 5.81 -29.16
N ARG A 371 -26.06 6.33 -29.73
CA ARG A 371 -25.91 6.47 -31.18
C ARG A 371 -25.89 5.14 -31.91
N TYR A 372 -25.22 4.14 -31.34
CA TYR A 372 -25.16 2.78 -31.90
C TYR A 372 -26.44 2.01 -31.60
N LEU A 373 -26.98 2.18 -30.39
CA LEU A 373 -28.21 1.51 -29.97
C LEU A 373 -29.44 2.01 -30.74
N TYR A 374 -29.52 3.30 -31.07
CA TYR A 374 -30.59 3.81 -31.92
C TYR A 374 -30.64 3.12 -33.30
N ALA A 375 -29.48 2.76 -33.86
CA ALA A 375 -29.41 2.06 -35.13
C ALA A 375 -29.92 0.61 -35.07
N LEU A 376 -30.13 0.07 -33.87
CA LEU A 376 -30.67 -1.27 -33.66
C LEU A 376 -32.20 -1.21 -33.53
N PRO A 377 -32.97 -1.99 -34.35
CA PRO A 377 -34.43 -1.90 -34.40
C PRO A 377 -35.15 -2.08 -33.05
N LEU A 378 -34.58 -2.87 -32.15
CA LEU A 378 -35.13 -3.13 -30.81
C LEU A 378 -34.99 -1.95 -29.85
N PHE A 379 -34.02 -1.06 -30.09
CA PHE A 379 -33.62 0.00 -29.15
C PHE A 379 -33.90 1.41 -29.69
N ALA A 380 -34.31 1.54 -30.95
CA ALA A 380 -34.62 2.80 -31.62
C ALA A 380 -35.67 3.66 -30.91
N ASN A 381 -36.64 3.05 -30.22
CA ASN A 381 -37.70 3.77 -29.51
C ASN A 381 -37.29 4.27 -28.11
N PHE A 382 -36.17 3.78 -27.58
CA PHE A 382 -35.69 4.10 -26.22
C PHE A 382 -34.59 5.15 -26.21
N TRP A 383 -33.94 5.38 -27.35
CA TRP A 383 -32.79 6.25 -27.47
C TRP A 383 -33.05 7.30 -28.54
N ASN A 384 -32.51 8.50 -28.36
CA ASN A 384 -32.76 9.61 -29.28
C ASN A 384 -31.51 9.85 -30.14
N ALA A 385 -31.65 9.76 -31.47
CA ALA A 385 -30.54 9.91 -32.43
C ALA A 385 -29.93 11.32 -32.45
N GLU A 386 -30.70 12.33 -32.01
CA GLU A 386 -30.37 13.74 -32.16
C GLU A 386 -29.38 14.28 -31.14
N LYS A 387 -29.08 13.56 -30.05
CA LYS A 387 -27.99 13.97 -29.16
C LYS A 387 -26.65 13.58 -29.81
N LYS A 388 -26.21 14.35 -30.81
CA LYS A 388 -24.79 14.57 -31.10
C LYS A 388 -24.19 15.25 -29.86
N GLY A 389 -24.02 14.49 -28.79
CA GLY A 389 -23.34 14.94 -27.60
C GLY A 389 -21.86 15.05 -27.94
N PHE A 390 -21.28 16.21 -27.69
CA PHE A 390 -19.84 16.32 -27.53
C PHE A 390 -19.42 15.25 -26.51
N GLN A 391 -18.45 14.40 -26.82
CA GLN A 391 -17.90 13.45 -25.85
C GLN A 391 -16.43 13.22 -26.15
N ARG A 392 -15.57 13.58 -25.21
CA ARG A 392 -14.12 13.38 -25.27
C ARG A 392 -13.63 12.82 -23.95
N THR A 393 -12.61 11.98 -24.00
CA THR A 393 -11.94 11.49 -22.80
C THR A 393 -10.50 11.97 -22.82
N ILE A 394 -10.13 12.76 -21.82
CA ILE A 394 -8.76 13.20 -21.59
C ILE A 394 -8.10 12.15 -20.70
N GLN A 395 -7.03 11.54 -21.19
CA GLN A 395 -6.12 10.72 -20.40
C GLN A 395 -4.88 11.53 -20.10
N ALA A 396 -4.64 11.84 -18.83
CA ALA A 396 -3.51 12.65 -18.39
C ALA A 396 -2.70 11.91 -17.32
N THR A 397 -1.42 11.70 -17.58
CA THR A 397 -0.50 11.11 -16.61
C THR A 397 0.17 12.24 -15.85
N VAL A 398 -0.06 12.31 -14.54
CA VAL A 398 0.42 13.39 -13.66
C VAL A 398 1.30 12.77 -12.58
N LYS A 399 2.45 13.38 -12.28
CA LYS A 399 3.27 12.90 -11.16
C LYS A 399 2.46 12.97 -9.85
N LYS A 400 2.51 11.92 -9.03
CA LYS A 400 1.85 11.82 -7.70
C LYS A 400 1.87 13.10 -6.85
N PRO A 401 2.97 13.87 -6.77
CA PRO A 401 3.04 15.11 -5.97
C PRO A 401 2.02 16.16 -6.37
N ARG A 402 1.72 16.18 -7.67
CA ARG A 402 0.86 17.17 -8.30
C ARG A 402 -0.56 16.64 -8.44
N ALA A 403 -0.80 15.35 -8.19
CA ALA A 403 -2.11 14.75 -8.39
C ALA A 403 -3.17 15.40 -7.49
N ASN A 404 -2.88 15.58 -6.20
CA ASN A 404 -3.83 16.23 -5.28
C ASN A 404 -4.08 17.70 -5.63
N GLU A 405 -3.03 18.46 -5.98
CA GLU A 405 -3.19 19.85 -6.44
C GLU A 405 -3.99 19.93 -7.74
N THR A 406 -3.75 18.99 -8.67
CA THR A 406 -4.45 18.88 -9.96
C THR A 406 -5.92 18.57 -9.75
N LEU A 407 -6.23 17.60 -8.88
CA LEU A 407 -7.61 17.25 -8.53
C LEU A 407 -8.32 18.43 -7.88
N ARG A 408 -7.63 19.19 -7.00
CA ARG A 408 -8.19 20.40 -6.39
C ARG A 408 -8.52 21.48 -7.42
N LYS A 409 -7.58 21.78 -8.33
CA LYS A 409 -7.81 22.76 -9.42
C LYS A 409 -8.94 22.32 -10.34
N LEU A 410 -9.03 21.02 -10.63
CA LEU A 410 -10.10 20.44 -11.43
C LEU A 410 -11.46 20.60 -10.76
N ASN A 411 -11.57 20.29 -9.46
CA ASN A 411 -12.82 20.46 -8.72
C ASN A 411 -13.24 21.94 -8.64
N MET A 412 -12.31 22.86 -8.38
CA MET A 412 -12.60 24.30 -8.38
C MET A 412 -13.13 24.78 -9.73
N LEU A 413 -12.50 24.34 -10.83
CA LEU A 413 -12.92 24.67 -12.20
C LEU A 413 -14.34 24.16 -12.50
N LEU A 414 -14.67 22.94 -12.05
CA LEU A 414 -16.00 22.33 -12.22
C LEU A 414 -17.07 23.01 -11.38
N GLU A 415 -16.73 23.43 -10.16
CA GLU A 415 -17.62 24.17 -9.24
C GLU A 415 -17.90 25.59 -9.74
N ASP A 416 -16.84 26.36 -10.08
CA ASP A 416 -16.95 27.75 -10.55
C ASP A 416 -17.78 27.86 -11.84
N SER A 417 -17.68 26.83 -12.69
CA SER A 417 -18.36 26.82 -13.98
C SER A 417 -19.76 26.19 -13.91
N ASN A 418 -20.15 25.64 -12.75
CA ASN A 418 -21.41 24.91 -12.53
C ASN A 418 -21.57 23.74 -13.53
N ILE A 419 -20.47 22.98 -13.78
CA ILE A 419 -20.35 21.95 -14.83
C ILE A 419 -20.18 20.53 -14.27
N THR A 420 -20.68 20.25 -13.07
CA THR A 420 -20.63 18.88 -12.54
C THR A 420 -21.39 17.88 -13.42
N ASP A 421 -22.46 18.33 -14.09
CA ASP A 421 -23.21 17.52 -15.04
C ASP A 421 -22.46 17.31 -16.36
N GLY A 422 -22.19 16.04 -16.68
CA GLY A 422 -21.55 15.61 -17.92
C GLY A 422 -20.02 15.53 -17.86
N VAL A 423 -19.41 15.64 -16.68
CA VAL A 423 -17.98 15.39 -16.45
C VAL A 423 -17.81 14.24 -15.47
N LEU A 424 -17.02 13.24 -15.86
CA LEU A 424 -16.62 12.12 -15.00
C LEU A 424 -15.10 12.13 -14.85
N VAL A 425 -14.62 12.22 -13.62
CA VAL A 425 -13.19 12.17 -13.29
C VAL A 425 -12.89 10.84 -12.61
N LEU A 426 -11.94 10.09 -13.18
CA LEU A 426 -11.39 8.89 -12.58
C LEU A 426 -9.90 9.10 -12.32
N LEU A 427 -9.47 8.83 -11.09
CA LEU A 427 -8.07 8.87 -10.69
C LEU A 427 -7.61 7.46 -10.36
N GLN A 428 -6.55 7.02 -11.02
CA GLN A 428 -5.97 5.69 -10.81
C GLN A 428 -4.50 5.81 -10.44
N ASP A 429 -4.03 4.92 -9.56
CA ASP A 429 -2.61 4.79 -9.27
C ASP A 429 -1.93 3.96 -10.37
N VAL A 430 -0.81 4.46 -10.90
CA VAL A 430 -0.05 3.79 -11.95
C VAL A 430 1.09 3.02 -11.30
N LEU A 431 0.91 1.70 -11.21
CA LEU A 431 1.90 0.79 -10.63
C LEU A 431 3.13 0.61 -11.53
N TYR A 432 2.98 0.79 -12.84
CA TYR A 432 4.05 0.66 -13.81
C TYR A 432 3.79 1.53 -15.04
N LEU A 433 4.80 2.29 -15.46
CA LEU A 433 4.80 3.09 -16.68
C LEU A 433 6.14 2.85 -17.40
N ASN A 434 6.09 2.61 -18.70
CA ASN A 434 7.29 2.44 -19.53
C ASN A 434 7.08 3.07 -20.91
N GLY A 435 8.13 3.73 -21.43
CA GLY A 435 8.08 4.52 -22.66
C GLY A 435 7.55 5.94 -22.46
N THR A 436 7.55 6.72 -23.54
CA THR A 436 6.96 8.06 -23.63
C THR A 436 6.05 8.11 -24.86
N ILE A 437 4.97 8.89 -24.77
CA ILE A 437 4.14 9.25 -25.93
C ILE A 437 4.48 10.70 -26.24
N ASP A 438 5.57 10.89 -26.97
CA ASP A 438 5.91 12.15 -27.63
C ASP A 438 6.02 11.85 -29.13
N LEU A 439 5.27 12.59 -29.96
CA LEU A 439 5.39 12.57 -31.43
C LEU A 439 6.40 13.61 -31.89
#